data_AF-A0A7Y8LY17-F1
#
_entry.id   AF-A0A7Y8LY17-F1
#
_cell.length_a   1.000
_cell.length_b   1.000
_cell.length_c   1.000
_cell.angle_alpha   90.00
_cell.angle_beta   90.00
_cell.angle_gamma   90.00
#
_symmetry.space_group_name_H-M   'P 1'
#
loop_
_entity.id
_entity.type
_entity.pdbx_description
1 polymer ?
#
loop_
_entity_poly.entity_id
_entity_poly.type
_entity_poly.pdbx_seq_one_letter_code
_entity_poly.pdbx_strand_id
1 'polypeptide(L)' 'MSKKQKLIIIGGSAGGPSAAARAKRVNPYLEVTMFEQGPFVSYGS' A
#
# COMPACT_ATOMS: atom_id res chain seq x y z
N MET A 1 20.07 14.41 5.15
CA MET A 1 19.35 13.18 4.76
C MET A 1 17.93 13.58 4.37
N SER A 2 17.54 13.42 3.10
CA SER A 2 16.17 13.77 2.67
C SER A 2 15.17 12.75 3.26
N LYS A 3 14.10 13.25 3.88
CA LYS A 3 13.09 12.41 4.55
C LYS A 3 12.32 11.61 3.49
N LYS A 4 12.34 10.28 3.55
CA LYS A 4 11.55 9.44 2.65
C LYS A 4 10.07 9.75 2.84
N GLN A 5 9.36 10.01 1.75
CA GLN A 5 7.91 10.19 1.78
C GLN A 5 7.25 8.86 2.14
N LYS A 6 6.23 8.93 3.01
CA LYS A 6 5.49 7.78 3.50
C LYS A 6 4.06 7.81 2.97
N LEU A 7 3.56 6.65 2.55
CA LEU A 7 2.19 6.43 2.12
C LEU A 7 1.55 5.38 3.02
N ILE A 8 0.43 5.74 3.64
CA ILE A 8 -0.39 4.84 4.43
C ILE A 8 -1.64 4.50 3.63
N ILE A 9 -1.96 3.22 3.52
CA ILE A 9 -3.16 2.71 2.85
C ILE A 9 -4.01 2.00 3.90
N ILE A 10 -5.30 2.31 3.94
CA ILE A 10 -6.28 1.67 4.82
C ILE A 10 -7.21 0.82 3.96
N GLY A 11 -7.29 -0.47 4.28
CA GLY A 11 -7.98 -1.47 3.48
C GLY A 11 -7.01 -2.29 2.61
N GLY A 12 -7.05 -3.60 2.76
CA GLY A 12 -6.28 -4.62 2.05
C GLY A 12 -7.11 -5.45 1.07
N SER A 13 -8.37 -5.10 0.81
CA SER A 13 -9.16 -5.63 -0.32
C SER A 13 -8.58 -5.17 -1.67
N ALA A 14 -9.16 -5.54 -2.82
CA ALA A 14 -8.59 -5.30 -4.15
C ALA A 14 -8.00 -3.88 -4.43
N GLY A 15 -8.59 -2.82 -3.88
CA GLY A 15 -8.12 -1.45 -4.06
C GLY A 15 -6.77 -1.14 -3.40
N GLY A 16 -6.55 -1.66 -2.18
CA GLY A 16 -5.34 -1.38 -1.38
C GLY A 16 -4.04 -1.86 -2.04
N PRO A 17 -3.90 -3.16 -2.34
CA PRO A 17 -2.76 -3.72 -3.06
C PRO A 17 -2.56 -3.07 -4.43
N SER A 18 -3.65 -2.74 -5.14
CA SER A 18 -3.57 -2.05 -6.44
C SER A 18 -2.94 -0.67 -6.32
N ALA A 19 -3.36 0.11 -5.31
CA ALA A 19 -2.78 1.42 -5.01
C ALA A 19 -1.32 1.30 -4.57
N ALA A 20 -0.99 0.35 -3.69
CA ALA A 20 0.36 0.10 -3.22
C ALA A 20 1.32 -0.25 -4.36
N ALA A 21 0.89 -1.16 -5.26
CA ALA A 21 1.67 -1.56 -6.42
C ALA A 21 1.90 -0.39 -7.38
N ARG A 22 0.87 0.42 -7.66
CA ARG A 22 1.02 1.61 -8.51
C ARG A 22 1.96 2.64 -7.87
N ALA A 23 1.84 2.89 -6.58
CA ALA A 23 2.67 3.85 -5.85
C ALA A 23 4.16 3.47 -5.92
N LYS A 24 4.49 2.19 -5.76
CA LYS A 24 5.86 1.68 -5.90
C LYS A 24 6.40 1.72 -7.32
N ARG A 25 5.56 1.53 -8.34
CA ARG A 25 5.97 1.71 -9.76
C ARG A 25 6.28 3.18 -10.08
N VAL A 26 5.54 4.13 -9.50
CA VAL A 26 5.74 5.57 -9.70
C VAL A 26 6.94 6.08 -8.89
N ASN A 27 7.08 5.65 -7.64
CA ASN A 27 8.19 6.01 -6.78
C ASN A 27 8.69 4.78 -6.00
N PRO A 28 9.77 4.12 -6.46
CA PRO A 28 10.34 2.95 -5.79
C PRO A 28 10.81 3.22 -4.35
N TYR A 29 11.20 4.46 -4.05
CA TYR A 29 11.73 4.88 -2.75
C TYR A 29 10.64 5.20 -1.71
N LEU A 30 9.37 5.25 -2.12
CA LEU A 30 8.25 5.53 -1.23
C LEU A 30 8.13 4.45 -0.14
N GLU A 31 8.01 4.83 1.12
CA GLU A 31 7.73 3.88 2.20
C GLU A 31 6.22 3.65 2.25
N VAL A 32 5.76 2.44 1.93
CA VAL A 32 4.33 2.11 1.84
C VAL A 32 3.99 1.14 2.96
N THR A 33 2.99 1.49 3.78
CA THR A 33 2.42 0.61 4.80
C THR A 33 0.92 0.49 4.57
N MET A 34 0.40 -0.73 4.63
CA MET A 34 -1.03 -1.00 4.44
C MET A 34 -1.59 -1.68 5.68
N PHE A 35 -2.76 -1.24 6.11
CA PHE A 35 -3.48 -1.81 7.25
C PHE A 35 -4.79 -2.43 6.76
N GLU A 36 -5.05 -3.66 7.17
CA GLU A 36 -6.30 -4.39 6.93
C GLU A 36 -6.83 -4.87 8.28
N GLN A 37 -8.15 -4.82 8.46
CA GLN A 37 -8.81 -5.26 9.68
C GLN A 37 -8.87 -6.79 9.74
N GLY A 38 -9.13 -7.42 8.60
CA GLY A 38 -9.23 -8.87 8.47
C GLY A 38 -7.88 -9.58 8.50
N PRO A 39 -7.90 -10.92 8.64
CA PRO A 39 -6.69 -11.73 8.66
C PRO A 39 -6.03 -11.88 7.28
N PHE A 40 -6.72 -11.48 6.21
CA PHE A 40 -6.28 -11.66 4.82
C PHE A 40 -6.22 -10.34 4.07
N VAL A 41 -5.18 -10.20 3.25
CA VAL A 41 -5.04 -9.12 2.27
C VAL A 41 -5.16 -9.69 0.86
N SER A 42 -5.48 -8.85 -0.12
CA SER A 42 -5.55 -9.20 -1.55
C SER A 42 -6.54 -10.33 -1.84
N TYR A 43 -7.63 -10.43 -1.09
CA TYR A 43 -8.71 -11.36 -1.40
C TYR A 43 -9.72 -10.71 -2.36
N GLY A 44 -10.29 -11.53 -3.24
CA GLY A 44 -11.38 -11.16 -4.11
C GLY A 44 -12.68 -11.78 -3.59
N SER A 45 -13.78 -11.03 -3.68
CA SER A 45 -15.13 -11.56 -3.62
C SER A 45 -15.48 -12.26 -4.94
#